data_AF-A0A3G6PE27-F1
#
_entry.id   AF-A0A3G6PE27-F1
#
_cell.length_a   1.000
_cell.length_b   1.000
_cell.length_c   1.000
_cell.angle_alpha   90.00
_cell.angle_beta   90.00
_cell.angle_gamma   90.00
#
_symmetry.space_group_name_H-M   'P 1'
#
loop_
_entity.id
_entity.type
_entity.pdbx_description
1 polymer ?
#
loop_
_entity_poly.entity_id
_entity_poly.type
_entity_poly.pdbx_seq_one_letter_code
_entity_poly.pdbx_strand_id
1 'polypeptide(L)'
;MKSLPELEDLLLNEIQNNLNKERISENHYYYNEYTGYISVLLASILEKKLLNDTDWSSNRWIDDSLLTKLKLSDEKLSIWGAMIWGVKNSTEQWTEPFYFEFKFRNEKINNYTFLFSDLNHDEITYEEFSNNRSCWDRDYYRTDEWSPSEREWKYIITD
;
A
#
# COMPACT_ATOMS: atom_id res chain seq x y z
N MET A 1 5.01 -20.55 -2.03
CA MET A 1 4.58 -19.14 -2.06
C MET A 1 3.50 -19.00 -3.13
N LYS A 2 2.43 -18.26 -2.87
CA LYS A 2 1.36 -18.05 -3.85
C LYS A 2 1.89 -17.30 -5.09
N SER A 3 1.30 -17.57 -6.23
CA SER A 3 1.52 -16.83 -7.48
C SER A 3 0.87 -15.45 -7.41
N LEU A 4 1.28 -14.53 -8.28
CA LEU A 4 0.70 -13.18 -8.34
C LEU A 4 -0.81 -13.21 -8.63
N PRO A 5 -1.33 -13.99 -9.61
CA PRO A 5 -2.78 -14.08 -9.82
C PRO A 5 -3.55 -14.62 -8.61
N GLU A 6 -2.98 -15.59 -7.88
CA GLU A 6 -3.60 -16.10 -6.65
C GLU A 6 -3.66 -15.04 -5.54
N LEU A 7 -2.65 -14.16 -5.45
CA LEU A 7 -2.65 -13.06 -4.47
C LEU A 7 -3.68 -11.99 -4.84
N GLU A 8 -3.80 -11.67 -6.13
CA GLU A 8 -4.80 -10.71 -6.65
C GLU A 8 -6.23 -11.22 -6.42
N ASP A 9 -6.50 -12.50 -6.68
CA ASP A 9 -7.80 -13.12 -6.39
C ASP A 9 -8.12 -13.10 -4.89
N LEU A 10 -7.13 -13.35 -4.02
CA LEU A 10 -7.31 -13.26 -2.57
C LEU A 10 -7.57 -11.82 -2.12
N LEU A 11 -6.86 -10.85 -2.68
CA LEU A 11 -7.06 -9.44 -2.37
C LEU A 11 -8.48 -9.01 -2.72
N LEU A 12 -8.98 -9.42 -3.89
CA LEU A 12 -10.35 -9.13 -4.30
C LEU A 12 -11.38 -9.70 -3.32
N ASN A 13 -11.21 -10.96 -2.93
CA ASN A 13 -12.10 -11.62 -1.97
C ASN A 13 -12.08 -10.91 -0.61
N GLU A 14 -10.90 -10.53 -0.11
CA GLU A 14 -10.79 -9.79 1.15
C GLU A 14 -11.47 -8.42 1.07
N ILE A 15 -11.31 -7.71 -0.05
CA ILE A 15 -11.98 -6.43 -0.29
C ILE A 15 -13.51 -6.62 -0.29
N GLN A 16 -14.03 -7.58 -1.04
CA GLN A 16 -15.47 -7.82 -1.15
C GLN A 16 -16.10 -8.24 0.19
N ASN A 17 -15.36 -8.98 1.02
CA ASN A 17 -15.87 -9.51 2.28
C ASN A 17 -15.72 -8.56 3.47
N ASN A 18 -14.68 -7.71 3.48
CA ASN A 18 -14.35 -6.89 4.65
C ASN A 18 -14.64 -5.40 4.46
N LEU A 19 -14.61 -4.89 3.24
CA LEU A 19 -14.86 -3.48 2.96
C LEU A 19 -16.34 -3.21 2.71
N ASN A 20 -16.96 -2.47 3.63
CA ASN A 20 -18.24 -1.82 3.40
C ASN A 20 -18.10 -0.30 3.62
N LYS A 21 -19.01 0.49 3.03
CA LYS A 21 -18.95 1.95 3.09
C LYS A 21 -19.03 2.50 4.51
N GLU A 22 -19.75 1.81 5.40
CA GLU A 22 -19.94 2.22 6.80
C GLU A 22 -18.60 2.20 7.57
N ARG A 23 -17.86 1.09 7.47
CA ARG A 23 -16.53 0.93 8.11
C ARG A 23 -15.48 1.91 7.58
N ILE A 24 -15.58 2.30 6.31
CA ILE A 24 -14.62 3.22 5.70
C ILE A 24 -14.93 4.68 6.07
N SER A 25 -16.18 4.98 6.42
CA SER A 25 -16.60 6.34 6.79
C SER A 25 -16.14 6.78 8.18
N GLU A 26 -15.70 5.83 9.01
CA GLU A 26 -15.11 6.11 10.31
C GLU A 26 -13.64 6.54 10.15
N ASN A 27 -13.25 7.58 10.90
CA ASN A 27 -11.86 8.03 10.94
C ASN A 27 -11.05 7.12 11.86
N HIS A 28 -10.21 6.28 11.27
CA HIS A 28 -9.27 5.43 11.97
C HIS A 28 -7.83 5.90 11.73
N TYR A 29 -6.98 5.76 12.75
CA TYR A 29 -5.53 6.00 12.57
C TYR A 29 -4.91 4.99 11.60
N TYR A 30 -5.32 3.73 11.72
CA TYR A 30 -4.99 2.67 10.77
C TYR A 30 -6.22 1.82 10.52
N TYR A 31 -6.45 1.52 9.24
CA TYR A 31 -7.58 0.69 8.83
C TYR A 31 -7.27 -0.81 8.91
N ASN A 32 -6.01 -1.21 9.16
CA ASN A 32 -5.58 -2.60 9.24
C ASN A 32 -6.52 -3.50 10.06
N GLU A 33 -6.98 -3.03 11.22
CA GLU A 33 -7.87 -3.79 12.13
C GLU A 33 -9.25 -4.10 11.53
N TYR A 34 -9.66 -3.36 10.50
CA TYR A 34 -10.98 -3.43 9.88
C TYR A 34 -10.97 -3.99 8.46
N THR A 35 -9.78 -4.16 7.89
CA THR A 35 -9.57 -4.55 6.49
C THR A 35 -9.10 -5.99 6.31
N GLY A 36 -9.13 -6.81 7.37
CA GLY A 36 -8.69 -8.20 7.29
C GLY A 36 -7.24 -8.31 6.82
N TYR A 37 -7.00 -9.15 5.80
CA TYR A 37 -5.65 -9.39 5.28
C TYR A 37 -5.21 -8.46 4.15
N ILE A 38 -5.95 -7.36 3.89
CA ILE A 38 -5.64 -6.45 2.78
C ILE A 38 -4.21 -5.91 2.86
N SER A 39 -3.73 -5.51 4.04
CA SER A 39 -2.38 -4.95 4.19
C SER A 39 -1.27 -5.91 3.78
N VAL A 40 -1.37 -7.16 4.23
CA VAL A 40 -0.42 -8.24 3.95
C VAL A 40 -0.48 -8.66 2.48
N LEU A 41 -1.68 -8.67 1.90
CA LEU A 41 -1.86 -9.01 0.48
C LEU A 41 -1.27 -7.92 -0.43
N LEU A 42 -1.47 -6.65 -0.10
CA LEU A 42 -0.84 -5.54 -0.83
C LEU A 42 0.69 -5.61 -0.76
N ALA A 43 1.25 -5.86 0.43
CA ALA A 43 2.69 -6.05 0.63
C ALA A 43 3.22 -7.21 -0.23
N SER A 44 2.53 -8.36 -0.22
CA SER A 44 2.90 -9.54 -0.99
C SER A 44 2.85 -9.32 -2.51
N ILE A 45 1.83 -8.60 -3.01
CA ILE A 45 1.68 -8.24 -4.42
C ILE A 45 2.81 -7.29 -4.84
N LEU A 46 3.09 -6.27 -4.04
CA LEU A 46 4.15 -5.32 -4.30
C LEU A 46 5.51 -6.03 -4.38
N GLU A 47 5.84 -6.89 -3.40
CA GLU A 47 7.09 -7.65 -3.43
C GLU A 47 7.23 -8.47 -4.71
N LYS A 48 6.17 -9.18 -5.12
CA LYS A 48 6.17 -9.97 -6.36
C LYS A 48 6.41 -9.14 -7.60
N LYS A 49 5.87 -7.92 -7.65
CA LYS A 49 6.07 -7.00 -8.78
C LYS A 49 7.48 -6.44 -8.78
N LEU A 50 7.97 -5.97 -7.63
CA LEU A 50 9.32 -5.41 -7.48
C LEU A 50 10.44 -6.42 -7.73
N LEU A 51 10.24 -7.70 -7.43
CA LEU A 51 11.23 -8.74 -7.76
C LEU A 51 11.49 -8.90 -9.27
N ASN A 52 10.61 -8.37 -10.13
CA ASN A 52 10.83 -8.33 -11.58
C ASN A 52 11.45 -7.00 -12.05
N ASP A 53 11.61 -6.02 -11.16
CA ASP A 53 12.19 -4.71 -11.44
C ASP A 53 13.71 -4.74 -11.21
N THR A 54 14.49 -4.15 -12.11
CA THR A 54 15.95 -4.18 -12.06
C THR A 54 16.53 -3.35 -10.91
N ASP A 55 15.80 -2.34 -10.47
CA ASP A 55 16.30 -1.36 -9.50
C ASP A 55 15.88 -1.69 -8.07
N TRP A 56 15.04 -2.71 -7.87
CA TRP A 56 14.75 -3.27 -6.56
C TRP A 56 15.82 -4.31 -6.19
N SER A 57 16.58 -4.02 -5.14
CA SER A 57 17.61 -4.94 -4.66
C SER A 57 16.99 -6.27 -4.22
N SER A 58 17.50 -7.38 -4.74
CA SER A 58 17.10 -8.74 -4.29
C SER A 58 17.47 -9.05 -2.83
N ASN A 59 18.21 -8.16 -2.17
CA ASN A 59 18.48 -8.21 -0.74
C ASN A 59 17.40 -7.52 0.10
N ARG A 60 16.45 -6.80 -0.51
CA ARG A 60 15.30 -6.21 0.16
C ARG A 60 14.10 -7.15 0.12
N TRP A 61 13.22 -7.03 1.11
CA TRP A 61 11.98 -7.78 1.26
C TRP A 61 10.89 -6.87 1.81
N ILE A 62 9.62 -7.11 1.46
CA ILE A 62 8.47 -6.36 2.00
C ILE A 62 7.82 -7.21 3.10
N ASP A 63 7.48 -6.59 4.24
CA ASP A 63 6.88 -7.27 5.40
C ASP A 63 5.35 -7.18 5.39
N ASP A 64 4.84 -5.98 5.67
CA ASP A 64 3.44 -5.64 5.80
C ASP A 64 3.26 -4.16 5.42
N SER A 65 2.03 -3.66 5.49
CA SER A 65 1.73 -2.25 5.29
C SER A 65 0.80 -1.71 6.37
N LEU A 66 0.87 -0.40 6.61
CA LEU A 66 -0.10 0.30 7.43
C LEU A 66 -1.02 1.11 6.52
N LEU A 67 -2.32 0.83 6.58
CA LEU A 67 -3.35 1.47 5.77
C LEU A 67 -3.82 2.74 6.48
N THR A 68 -3.44 3.91 5.98
CA THR A 68 -3.72 5.18 6.65
C THR A 68 -5.01 5.84 6.18
N LYS A 69 -5.45 5.52 4.97
CA LYS A 69 -6.72 6.03 4.43
C LYS A 69 -7.21 5.12 3.32
N LEU A 70 -8.53 5.02 3.25
CA LEU A 70 -9.24 4.35 2.17
C LEU A 70 -10.31 5.28 1.62
N LYS A 71 -10.49 5.24 0.31
CA LYS A 71 -11.58 5.93 -0.38
C LYS A 71 -12.27 4.94 -1.27
N LEU A 72 -13.49 4.57 -0.86
CA LEU A 72 -14.35 3.68 -1.62
C LEU A 72 -15.42 4.50 -2.36
N SER A 73 -15.54 4.24 -3.66
CA SER A 73 -16.62 4.74 -4.51
C SER A 73 -17.29 3.57 -5.21
N ASP A 74 -18.35 3.83 -5.98
CA ASP A 74 -19.04 2.78 -6.72
C ASP A 74 -18.16 2.16 -7.83
N GLU A 75 -17.15 2.89 -8.31
CA GLU A 75 -16.32 2.48 -9.45
C GLU A 75 -14.90 2.07 -9.09
N LYS A 76 -14.39 2.51 -7.93
CA LYS A 76 -13.01 2.25 -7.51
C LYS A 76 -12.81 2.25 -6.00
N LEU A 77 -11.76 1.54 -5.59
CA LEU A 77 -11.15 1.66 -4.28
C LEU A 77 -9.76 2.27 -4.44
N SER A 78 -9.46 3.24 -3.60
CA SER A 78 -8.13 3.83 -3.43
C SER A 78 -7.67 3.60 -1.98
N ILE A 79 -6.43 3.15 -1.80
CA ILE A 79 -5.80 2.86 -0.52
C ILE A 79 -4.47 3.62 -0.48
N TRP A 80 -4.19 4.23 0.67
CA TRP A 80 -2.92 4.89 0.95
C TRP A 80 -2.34 4.35 2.25
N GLY A 81 -1.03 4.48 2.38
CA GLY A 81 -0.37 4.04 3.58
C GLY A 81 1.14 4.08 3.52
N ALA A 82 1.74 3.33 4.44
CA ALA A 82 3.18 3.09 4.48
C ALA A 82 3.43 1.59 4.32
N MET A 83 4.30 1.23 3.39
CA MET A 83 4.86 -0.12 3.28
C MET A 83 6.02 -0.26 4.24
N ILE A 84 6.13 -1.41 4.89
CA ILE A 84 7.26 -1.77 5.75
C ILE A 84 8.12 -2.74 4.96
N TRP A 85 9.42 -2.46 4.89
CA TRP A 85 10.38 -3.30 4.20
C TRP A 85 11.66 -3.45 5.01
N GLY A 86 12.44 -4.47 4.70
CA GLY A 86 13.71 -4.74 5.38
C GLY A 86 14.79 -5.24 4.44
N VAL A 87 15.96 -5.50 5.00
CA VAL A 87 17.10 -6.08 4.29
C VAL A 87 17.43 -7.45 4.87
N LYS A 88 17.80 -8.40 4.00
CA LYS A 88 18.22 -9.74 4.41
C LYS A 88 19.38 -9.66 5.39
N ASN A 89 19.35 -10.49 6.43
CA ASN A 89 20.35 -10.56 7.49
C ASN A 89 20.47 -9.27 8.33
N SER A 90 19.48 -8.37 8.27
CA SER A 90 19.31 -7.25 9.19
C SER A 90 18.00 -7.38 9.96
N THR A 91 17.96 -6.84 11.17
CA THR A 91 16.72 -6.63 11.93
C THR A 91 16.13 -5.25 11.70
N GLU A 92 16.86 -4.38 10.98
CA GLU A 92 16.39 -3.05 10.64
C GLU A 92 15.26 -3.14 9.60
N GLN A 93 14.26 -2.30 9.81
CA GLN A 93 13.12 -2.13 8.92
C GLN A 93 12.98 -0.65 8.60
N TRP A 94 12.48 -0.38 7.41
CA TRP A 94 12.19 0.95 6.91
C TRP A 94 10.74 1.03 6.47
N THR A 95 10.27 2.24 6.35
CA THR A 95 8.97 2.56 5.83
C THR A 95 9.09 3.52 4.67
N GLU A 96 8.22 3.33 3.70
CA GLU A 96 8.06 4.24 2.57
C GLU A 96 6.59 4.32 2.20
N PRO A 97 6.13 5.45 1.66
CA PRO A 97 4.72 5.59 1.34
C PRO A 97 4.32 4.69 0.17
N PHE A 98 3.03 4.37 0.11
CA PHE A 98 2.44 3.72 -1.06
C PHE A 98 1.04 4.25 -1.37
N TYR A 99 0.62 4.01 -2.61
CA TYR A 99 -0.73 4.17 -3.10
C TYR A 99 -1.15 2.95 -3.90
N PHE A 100 -2.36 2.49 -3.68
CA PHE A 100 -2.99 1.43 -4.48
C PHE A 100 -4.37 1.87 -4.94
N GLU A 101 -4.64 1.77 -6.23
CA GLU A 101 -5.97 1.98 -6.79
C GLU A 101 -6.34 0.80 -7.67
N PHE A 102 -7.56 0.30 -7.52
CA PHE A 102 -8.15 -0.59 -8.52
C PHE A 102 -9.59 -0.20 -8.82
N LYS A 103 -10.03 -0.49 -10.04
CA LYS A 103 -11.38 -0.21 -10.51
C LYS A 103 -12.22 -1.48 -10.47
N PHE A 104 -13.45 -1.36 -9.98
CA PHE A 104 -14.44 -2.44 -9.99
C PHE A 104 -14.97 -2.64 -11.41
N ARG A 105 -14.17 -3.21 -12.32
CA ARG A 105 -14.65 -3.66 -13.63
C ARG A 105 -14.43 -5.18 -13.73
N ASN A 106 -15.51 -5.91 -14.01
CA ASN A 106 -15.49 -7.33 -14.36
C ASN A 106 -15.04 -8.31 -13.25
N GLU A 107 -15.30 -8.01 -11.97
CA GLU A 107 -15.03 -8.93 -10.84
C GLU A 107 -13.60 -9.47 -10.80
N LYS A 108 -12.62 -8.70 -11.29
CA LYS A 108 -11.19 -9.05 -11.28
C LYS A 108 -10.34 -7.84 -10.96
N ILE A 109 -9.25 -8.06 -10.22
CA ILE A 109 -8.17 -7.08 -10.06
C ILE A 109 -7.26 -7.23 -11.29
N ASN A 110 -7.69 -6.70 -12.43
CA ASN A 110 -6.91 -6.77 -13.67
C ASN A 110 -6.67 -5.39 -14.29
N ASN A 111 -6.88 -4.34 -13.49
CA ASN A 111 -6.60 -2.95 -13.84
C ASN A 111 -6.34 -2.17 -12.55
N TYR A 112 -5.11 -2.21 -12.06
CA TYR A 112 -4.72 -1.48 -10.86
C TYR A 112 -3.46 -0.63 -11.10
N THR A 113 -3.32 0.37 -10.26
CA THR A 113 -2.11 1.19 -10.16
C THR A 113 -1.55 1.04 -8.76
N PHE A 114 -0.30 0.61 -8.68
CA PHE A 114 0.47 0.53 -7.44
C PHE A 114 1.64 1.52 -7.54
N LEU A 115 1.65 2.50 -6.66
CA LEU A 115 2.73 3.49 -6.55
C LEU A 115 3.46 3.26 -5.22
N PHE A 116 4.78 3.27 -5.25
CA PHE A 116 5.60 2.99 -4.07
C PHE A 116 6.92 3.76 -4.11
N SER A 117 7.39 4.18 -2.93
CA SER A 117 8.61 4.95 -2.70
C SER A 117 8.57 6.38 -3.25
N ASP A 118 9.18 7.32 -2.52
CA ASP A 118 9.22 8.75 -2.86
C ASP A 118 10.64 9.14 -3.30
N LEU A 119 10.79 9.72 -4.49
CA LEU A 119 12.11 10.15 -4.98
C LEU A 119 12.64 11.40 -4.28
N ASN A 120 11.76 12.18 -3.64
CA ASN A 120 12.13 13.43 -2.98
C ASN A 120 12.40 13.27 -1.48
N HIS A 121 12.13 12.09 -0.91
CA HIS A 121 12.28 11.82 0.50
C HIS A 121 12.94 10.45 0.72
N ASP A 122 14.04 10.43 1.48
CA ASP A 122 14.71 9.19 1.86
C ASP A 122 13.79 8.29 2.69
N GLU A 123 14.03 6.97 2.65
CA GLU A 123 13.35 6.03 3.51
C GLU A 123 13.50 6.37 5.01
N ILE A 124 12.44 6.15 5.79
CA ILE A 124 12.44 6.42 7.23
C ILE A 124 12.47 5.10 7.97
N THR A 125 13.34 4.97 8.97
CA THR A 125 13.39 3.73 9.76
C THR A 125 12.05 3.46 10.45
N TYR A 126 11.70 2.20 10.66
CA TYR A 126 10.46 1.85 11.35
C TYR A 126 10.43 2.40 12.79
N GLU A 127 11.59 2.52 13.45
CA GLU A 127 11.70 3.15 14.77
C GLU A 127 11.33 4.63 14.73
N GLU A 128 11.91 5.41 13.80
CA GLU A 128 11.58 6.82 13.62
C GLU A 128 10.11 7.02 13.25
N PHE A 129 9.60 6.20 12.32
CA PHE A 129 8.20 6.21 11.96
C PHE A 129 7.32 5.89 13.16
N SER A 130 7.68 4.89 13.98
CA SER A 130 6.93 4.54 15.18
C SER A 130 6.86 5.68 16.20
N ASN A 131 7.92 6.48 16.29
CA ASN A 131 7.97 7.67 17.15
C ASN A 131 7.21 8.87 16.56
N ASN A 132 7.07 8.94 15.24
CA ASN A 132 6.30 9.98 14.55
C ASN A 132 5.55 9.42 13.34
N ARG A 133 4.37 8.86 13.59
CA ARG A 133 3.52 8.24 12.57
C ARG A 133 3.04 9.19 11.47
N SER A 134 3.13 10.50 11.69
CA SER A 134 2.73 11.54 10.73
C SER A 134 3.82 11.93 9.73
N CYS A 135 4.99 11.31 9.77
CA CYS A 135 6.13 11.72 8.94
C CYS A 135 5.87 11.60 7.43
N TRP A 136 5.11 10.58 7.02
CA TRP A 136 4.67 10.39 5.64
C TRP A 136 3.44 11.19 5.26
N ASP A 137 2.82 11.81 6.26
CA ASP A 137 1.53 12.46 6.17
C ASP A 137 1.62 13.98 6.12
N ARG A 138 2.86 14.52 6.01
CA ARG A 138 3.10 15.97 5.93
C ARG A 138 2.29 16.64 4.82
N ASP A 139 1.90 15.90 3.79
CA ASP A 139 1.08 16.39 2.67
C ASP A 139 -0.37 15.84 2.66
N TYR A 140 -0.66 14.81 3.47
CA TYR A 140 -1.72 13.84 3.18
C TYR A 140 -3.04 14.03 3.95
N TYR A 141 -3.00 14.50 5.20
CA TYR A 141 -4.19 14.52 6.08
C TYR A 141 -4.88 15.87 6.22
N ARG A 142 -4.34 16.95 5.66
CA ARG A 142 -4.91 18.28 5.90
C ARG A 142 -6.05 18.64 4.96
N THR A 143 -6.17 17.96 3.81
CA THR A 143 -7.19 18.25 2.82
C THR A 143 -7.66 16.98 2.11
N ASP A 144 -8.95 16.90 1.77
CA ASP A 144 -9.50 15.86 0.88
C ASP A 144 -8.97 15.96 -0.57
N GLU A 145 -8.11 16.94 -0.82
CA GLU A 145 -7.65 17.38 -2.14
C GLU A 145 -6.32 16.75 -2.56
N TRP A 146 -5.55 16.17 -1.63
CA TRP A 146 -4.26 15.58 -1.96
C TRP A 146 -4.40 14.45 -2.99
N SER A 147 -3.61 14.55 -4.06
CA SER A 147 -3.60 13.58 -5.15
C SER A 147 -2.31 12.77 -5.11
N PRO A 148 -2.36 11.44 -5.36
CA PRO A 148 -1.15 10.64 -5.55
C PRO A 148 -0.19 11.26 -6.58
N SER A 149 -0.68 12.00 -7.57
CA SER A 149 0.16 12.68 -8.57
C SER A 149 1.06 13.78 -8.02
N GLU A 150 0.85 14.25 -6.79
CA GLU A 150 1.64 15.31 -6.17
C GLU A 150 2.97 14.79 -5.60
N ARG A 151 3.13 13.46 -5.47
CA ARG A 151 4.39 12.82 -5.08
C ARG A 151 5.11 12.28 -6.32
N GLU A 152 6.43 12.44 -6.34
CA GLU A 152 7.29 11.83 -7.36
C GLU A 152 7.61 10.39 -6.97
N TRP A 153 6.79 9.45 -7.46
CA TRP A 153 6.94 8.04 -7.15
C TRP A 153 8.11 7.40 -7.87
N LYS A 154 8.89 6.62 -7.14
CA LYS A 154 9.98 5.84 -7.73
C LYS A 154 9.47 4.64 -8.52
N TYR A 155 8.54 3.88 -7.94
CA TYR A 155 7.96 2.70 -8.58
C TYR A 155 6.51 2.98 -8.98
N ILE A 156 6.24 2.83 -10.27
CA ILE A 156 4.91 3.00 -10.87
C ILE A 156 4.56 1.69 -11.58
N ILE A 157 3.68 0.90 -10.96
CA ILE A 157 3.27 -0.41 -11.46
C ILE A 157 1.83 -0.32 -11.93
N THR A 158 1.60 -0.65 -13.19
CA THR A 158 0.27 -0.69 -13.81
C THR A 158 0.05 -2.05 -14.47
N ASP A 159 -1.08 -2.68 -14.16
CA ASP A 159 -1.61 -3.84 -14.90
C ASP A 159 -2.87 -3.47 -15.68
#